data_AF-A0A0D6P7K5-F1
#
_entry.id   AF-A0A0D6P7K5-F1
#
_cell.length_a   1.000
_cell.length_b   1.000
_cell.length_c   1.000
_cell.angle_alpha   90.00
_cell.angle_beta   90.00
_cell.angle_gamma   90.00
#
_symmetry.space_group_name_H-M   'P 1'
#
loop_
_entity.id
_entity.type
_entity.pdbx_description
1 polymer ?
#
loop_
_entity_poly.entity_id
_entity_poly.type
_entity_poly.pdbx_seq_one_letter_code
_entity_poly.pdbx_strand_id
1 'polypeptide(L)'
;MIRFVLSPDRVVIPDLAARLPGRGIWLSARGDVLEKARVQGKLVGYFARAARGPVTVQPDLPDTLRAGLSRRFAELLGLTRRAGQAVAGFQKAREWVRDGRAGLIVQAADGSEDERARLLGGRDLPVVAPLDAASLGAVFGREHAVHVAVTPGRLADALRAEAGRIAGMALPGPASPGGAADRRHDGSPGGAGGAGDDKRTGWPDVPANGQGVDERTG
;
A
#
# COMPACT_ATOMS: atom_id res chain seq x y z
N MET A 1 3.32 9.60 -5.11
CA MET A 1 2.68 10.90 -4.76
C MET A 1 1.64 11.25 -5.84
N ILE A 2 0.71 12.15 -5.53
CA ILE A 2 -0.29 12.72 -6.45
C ILE A 2 -0.13 14.24 -6.40
N ARG A 3 -0.01 14.86 -7.58
CA ARG A 3 0.02 16.31 -7.72
C ARG A 3 -1.41 16.83 -7.81
N PHE A 4 -1.63 17.96 -7.17
CA PHE A 4 -2.83 18.77 -7.28
C PHE A 4 -2.43 20.18 -7.68
N VAL A 5 -3.30 20.85 -8.41
CA VAL A 5 -3.17 22.27 -8.77
C VAL A 5 -4.46 22.99 -8.42
N LEU A 6 -4.43 24.32 -8.45
CA LEU A 6 -5.63 25.14 -8.30
C LEU A 6 -6.08 25.63 -9.67
N SER A 7 -7.39 25.54 -9.93
CA SER A 7 -8.02 26.29 -11.02
C SER A 7 -7.98 27.81 -10.72
N PRO A 8 -8.30 28.67 -11.71
CA PRO A 8 -8.46 30.10 -11.47
C PRO A 8 -9.44 30.42 -10.32
N ASP A 9 -10.53 29.64 -10.21
CA ASP A 9 -11.53 29.75 -9.14
C ASP A 9 -11.11 29.09 -7.83
N ARG A 10 -9.82 28.71 -7.70
CA ARG A 10 -9.22 28.06 -6.53
C ARG A 10 -9.83 26.71 -6.16
N VAL A 11 -10.34 26.00 -7.16
CA VAL A 11 -10.77 24.60 -7.01
C VAL A 11 -9.55 23.68 -7.09
N VAL A 12 -9.46 22.71 -6.18
CA VAL A 12 -8.41 21.70 -6.16
C VAL A 12 -8.65 20.69 -7.28
N ILE A 13 -7.72 20.62 -8.23
CA ILE A 13 -7.76 19.74 -9.39
C ILE A 13 -6.62 18.71 -9.30
N PRO A 14 -6.90 17.41 -9.42
CA PRO A 14 -5.84 16.40 -9.50
C PRO A 14 -5.11 16.49 -10.84
N ASP A 15 -3.80 16.70 -10.79
CA ASP A 15 -2.94 16.66 -11.97
C ASP A 15 -2.15 15.35 -12.00
N LEU A 16 -2.81 14.29 -12.46
CA LEU A 16 -2.23 12.95 -12.43
C LEU A 16 -1.04 12.78 -13.38
N ALA A 17 -0.94 13.64 -14.41
CA ALA A 17 0.12 13.61 -15.42
C ALA A 17 1.24 14.64 -15.16
N ALA A 18 1.09 15.51 -14.15
CA ALA A 18 2.01 16.61 -13.85
C ALA A 18 2.22 17.58 -15.02
N ARG A 19 1.15 17.91 -15.76
CA ARG A 19 1.20 18.76 -16.97
C ARG A 19 0.49 20.11 -16.82
N LEU A 20 -0.32 20.30 -15.77
CA LEU A 20 -1.07 21.54 -15.60
C LEU A 20 -0.15 22.67 -15.09
N PRO A 21 -0.34 23.92 -15.55
CA PRO A 21 0.47 25.05 -15.08
C PRO A 21 0.19 25.36 -13.59
N GLY A 22 1.08 26.16 -12.98
CA GLY A 22 0.90 26.67 -11.61
C GLY A 22 1.61 25.89 -10.52
N ARG A 23 1.45 26.36 -9.27
CA ARG A 23 2.08 25.75 -8.09
C ARG A 23 1.43 24.39 -7.79
N GLY A 24 2.24 23.33 -7.84
CA GLY A 24 1.80 22.00 -7.44
C GLY A 24 1.72 21.83 -5.92
N ILE A 25 0.65 21.21 -5.44
CA ILE A 25 0.51 20.67 -4.09
C ILE A 25 0.66 19.15 -4.20
N TRP A 26 1.55 18.55 -3.42
CA TRP A 26 1.84 17.12 -3.51
C TRP A 26 1.37 16.39 -2.27
N LEU A 27 0.60 15.32 -2.47
CA LEU A 27 0.16 14.42 -1.40
C LEU A 27 0.59 12.98 -1.70
N SER A 28 0.74 12.18 -0.64
CA SER A 28 0.93 10.73 -0.81
C SER A 28 -0.31 10.11 -1.47
N ALA A 29 -0.10 9.12 -2.33
CA ALA A 29 -1.20 8.34 -2.91
C ALA A 29 -1.71 7.37 -1.84
N ARG A 30 -2.47 7.88 -0.88
CA ARG A 30 -2.92 7.15 0.32
C ARG A 30 -4.39 7.42 0.52
N GLY A 31 -5.23 6.54 -0.03
CA GLY A 31 -6.68 6.65 -0.01
C GLY A 31 -7.24 6.70 1.40
N ASP A 32 -6.66 5.93 2.33
CA ASP A 32 -6.94 5.96 3.76
C ASP A 32 -6.77 7.36 4.37
N VAL A 33 -5.66 8.02 4.08
CA VAL A 33 -5.34 9.37 4.58
C VAL A 33 -6.26 10.41 3.97
N LEU A 34 -6.50 10.35 2.66
CA LEU A 34 -7.41 11.27 1.98
C LEU A 34 -8.84 11.13 2.52
N GLU A 35 -9.32 9.90 2.65
CA GLU A 35 -10.68 9.61 3.10
C GLU A 35 -10.87 9.99 4.57
N LYS A 36 -9.91 9.65 5.44
CA LYS A 36 -9.94 10.08 6.85
C LYS A 36 -9.93 11.61 6.97
N ALA A 37 -9.12 12.30 6.17
CA ALA A 37 -9.10 13.76 6.14
C ALA A 37 -10.43 14.35 5.64
N ARG A 38 -11.09 13.70 4.68
CA ARG A 38 -12.40 14.08 4.16
C ARG A 38 -13.47 13.95 5.23
N VAL A 39 -13.59 12.77 5.85
CA VAL A 39 -14.59 12.48 6.90
C VAL A 39 -14.41 13.39 8.11
N GLN A 40 -13.17 13.73 8.47
CA GLN A 40 -12.89 14.66 9.58
C GLN A 40 -13.06 16.15 9.22
N GLY A 41 -13.45 16.49 7.98
CA GLY A 41 -13.56 17.88 7.51
C GLY A 41 -12.21 18.62 7.40
N LYS A 42 -11.08 17.92 7.48
CA LYS A 42 -9.73 18.50 7.49
C LYS A 42 -9.11 18.66 6.11
N LEU A 43 -9.64 17.95 5.11
CA LEU A 43 -9.08 17.90 3.76
C LEU A 43 -8.97 19.31 3.13
N VAL A 44 -10.02 20.13 3.26
CA VAL A 44 -10.01 21.53 2.79
C VAL A 44 -8.91 22.32 3.49
N GLY A 45 -8.77 22.18 4.81
CA GLY A 45 -7.72 22.87 5.59
C GLY A 45 -6.30 22.48 5.19
N TYR A 46 -6.05 21.21 4.82
CA TYR A 46 -4.75 20.77 4.31
C TYR A 46 -4.41 21.43 2.98
N PHE A 47 -5.35 21.45 2.03
CA PHE A 47 -5.14 22.14 0.76
C PHE A 47 -5.02 23.64 0.93
N ALA A 48 -5.85 24.27 1.77
CA ALA A 48 -5.79 25.72 2.03
C ALA A 48 -4.43 26.16 2.59
N ARG A 49 -3.89 25.38 3.54
CA ARG A 49 -2.54 25.61 4.10
C ARG A 49 -1.46 25.50 3.03
N ALA A 50 -1.47 24.44 2.22
CA ALA A 50 -0.49 24.26 1.15
C ALA A 50 -0.63 25.32 0.03
N ALA A 51 -1.85 25.75 -0.25
CA ALA A 51 -2.20 26.78 -1.22
C ALA A 51 -1.89 28.20 -0.74
N ARG A 52 -1.64 28.40 0.56
CA ARG A 52 -1.53 29.73 1.21
C ARG A 52 -2.76 30.60 0.95
N GLY A 53 -3.95 30.03 1.06
CA GLY A 53 -5.21 30.76 0.86
C GLY A 53 -6.42 29.84 0.79
N PRO A 54 -7.64 30.40 0.68
CA PRO A 54 -8.88 29.61 0.59
C PRO A 54 -8.86 28.69 -0.64
N VAL A 55 -9.53 27.56 -0.57
CA VAL A 55 -9.65 26.60 -1.68
C VAL A 55 -11.00 25.90 -1.62
N THR A 56 -11.45 25.40 -2.77
CA THR A 56 -12.62 24.54 -2.87
C THR A 56 -12.16 23.11 -3.18
N VAL A 57 -12.60 22.14 -2.38
CA VAL A 57 -12.36 20.71 -2.63
C VAL A 57 -13.68 20.07 -2.98
N GLN A 58 -13.73 19.40 -4.13
CA GLN A 58 -14.94 18.70 -4.54
C GLN A 58 -15.16 17.44 -3.66
N PRO A 59 -16.41 17.15 -3.28
CA PRO A 59 -16.72 16.04 -2.37
C PRO A 59 -16.40 14.66 -2.96
N ASP A 60 -16.40 14.55 -4.29
CA ASP A 60 -16.10 13.36 -5.10
C ASP A 60 -14.62 13.23 -5.48
N LEU A 61 -13.73 14.06 -4.91
CA LEU A 61 -12.30 14.04 -5.22
C LEU A 61 -11.67 12.63 -5.12
N PRO A 62 -11.95 11.80 -4.10
CA PRO A 62 -11.41 10.44 -4.04
C PRO A 62 -11.84 9.55 -5.21
N ASP A 63 -13.10 9.65 -5.64
CA ASP A 63 -13.63 8.88 -6.76
C ASP A 63 -13.03 9.35 -8.09
N THR A 64 -12.97 10.67 -8.29
CA THR A 64 -12.31 11.29 -9.45
C THR A 64 -10.84 10.88 -9.55
N LEU A 65 -10.14 10.80 -8.41
CA LEU A 65 -8.76 10.31 -8.35
C LEU A 65 -8.65 8.84 -8.78
N ARG A 66 -9.49 7.96 -8.23
CA ARG A 66 -9.49 6.53 -8.58
C ARG A 66 -9.76 6.33 -10.07
N ALA A 67 -10.83 6.94 -10.58
CA ALA A 67 -11.20 6.86 -11.99
C ALA A 67 -10.09 7.39 -12.90
N GLY A 68 -9.49 8.54 -12.55
CA GLY A 68 -8.41 9.14 -13.33
C GLY A 68 -7.13 8.30 -13.36
N LEU A 69 -6.76 7.67 -12.24
CA LEU A 69 -5.60 6.78 -12.16
C LEU A 69 -5.83 5.49 -12.97
N SER A 70 -7.00 4.87 -12.84
CA SER A 70 -7.37 3.68 -13.62
C SER A 70 -7.35 3.96 -15.11
N ARG A 71 -7.93 5.09 -15.53
CA ARG A 71 -7.89 5.54 -16.93
C ARG A 71 -6.46 5.75 -17.43
N ARG A 72 -5.60 6.42 -16.65
CA ARG A 72 -4.19 6.60 -17.01
C ARG A 72 -3.44 5.29 -17.15
N PHE A 73 -3.68 4.34 -16.24
CA PHE A 73 -3.08 3.02 -16.35
C PHE A 73 -3.52 2.31 -17.64
N ALA A 74 -4.80 2.36 -17.98
CA ALA A 74 -5.33 1.79 -19.22
C ALA A 74 -4.74 2.47 -20.48
N GLU A 75 -4.62 3.80 -20.49
CA GLU A 75 -3.98 4.56 -21.58
C GLU A 75 -2.51 4.15 -21.77
N LEU A 76 -1.77 4.05 -20.66
CA LEU A 76 -0.37 3.62 -20.66
C LEU A 76 -0.22 2.17 -21.14
N LEU A 77 -1.08 1.26 -20.67
CA LEU A 77 -1.10 -0.14 -21.10
C LEU A 77 -1.42 -0.25 -22.60
N GLY A 78 -2.34 0.59 -23.09
CA GLY A 78 -2.65 0.69 -24.52
C GLY A 78 -1.46 1.16 -25.36
N LEU A 79 -0.64 2.09 -24.85
CA LEU A 79 0.62 2.47 -25.48
C LEU A 79 1.61 1.30 -25.51
N THR A 80 1.78 0.60 -24.38
CA THR A 80 2.65 -0.59 -24.28
C THR A 80 2.23 -1.70 -25.25
N ARG A 81 0.92 -1.93 -25.41
CA ARG A 81 0.37 -2.84 -26.41
C ARG A 81 0.74 -2.41 -27.84
N ARG A 82 0.52 -1.15 -28.19
CA ARG A 82 0.84 -0.62 -29.54
C ARG A 82 2.34 -0.67 -29.84
N ALA A 83 3.19 -0.55 -28.82
CA ALA A 83 4.63 -0.71 -28.94
C ALA A 83 5.09 -2.18 -29.11
N GLY A 84 4.16 -3.15 -29.11
CA GLY A 84 4.51 -4.58 -29.18
C GLY A 84 5.10 -5.13 -27.87
N GLN A 85 5.01 -4.38 -26.77
CA GLN A 85 5.63 -4.69 -25.49
C GLN A 85 4.66 -5.34 -24.49
N ALA A 86 3.40 -5.59 -24.88
CA ALA A 86 2.42 -6.27 -24.04
C ALA A 86 1.58 -7.28 -24.83
N VAL A 87 1.33 -8.45 -24.23
CA VAL A 87 0.43 -9.49 -24.76
C VAL A 87 -0.59 -9.90 -23.71
N ALA A 88 -1.84 -10.13 -24.15
CA ALA A 88 -2.93 -10.54 -23.28
C ALA A 88 -3.41 -11.97 -23.56
N GLY A 89 -3.80 -12.66 -22.49
CA GLY A 89 -4.30 -14.03 -22.46
C GLY A 89 -3.29 -14.99 -21.86
N PHE A 90 -3.80 -16.02 -21.16
CA PHE A 90 -2.99 -16.97 -20.39
C PHE A 90 -1.87 -17.61 -21.22
N GLN A 91 -2.20 -18.18 -22.39
CA GLN A 91 -1.22 -18.90 -23.24
C GLN A 91 -0.05 -18.00 -23.67
N LYS A 92 -0.34 -16.84 -24.27
CA LYS A 92 0.70 -15.89 -24.74
C LYS A 92 1.53 -15.33 -23.58
N ALA A 93 0.89 -15.02 -22.46
CA ALA A 93 1.58 -14.55 -21.27
C ALA A 93 2.49 -15.63 -20.70
N ARG A 94 2.02 -16.89 -20.63
CA ARG A 94 2.80 -18.04 -20.17
C ARG A 94 4.01 -18.31 -21.04
N GLU A 95 3.88 -18.21 -22.36
CA GLU A 95 5.01 -18.29 -23.30
C GLU A 95 6.07 -17.23 -22.97
N TRP A 96 5.67 -15.96 -22.80
CA TRP A 96 6.61 -14.88 -22.48
C TRP A 96 7.29 -15.07 -21.12
N VAL A 97 6.58 -15.60 -20.13
CA VAL A 97 7.16 -15.95 -18.82
C VAL A 97 8.19 -17.06 -18.97
N ARG A 98 7.83 -18.16 -19.66
CA ARG A 98 8.72 -19.31 -19.88
C ARG A 98 9.98 -18.88 -20.62
N ASP A 99 9.82 -18.11 -21.69
CA ASP A 99 10.91 -17.67 -22.56
C ASP A 99 11.75 -16.53 -21.95
N GLY A 100 11.43 -16.07 -20.73
CA GLY A 100 12.16 -15.01 -20.03
C GLY A 100 11.97 -13.61 -20.62
N ARG A 101 10.95 -13.41 -21.45
CA ARG A 101 10.62 -12.15 -22.12
C ARG A 101 9.78 -11.22 -21.26
N ALA A 102 9.07 -11.74 -20.26
CA ALA A 102 8.25 -10.96 -19.35
C ALA A 102 9.09 -10.29 -18.26
N GLY A 103 8.88 -8.99 -18.06
CA GLY A 103 9.44 -8.21 -16.94
C GLY A 103 8.37 -7.71 -15.95
N LEU A 104 7.09 -7.82 -16.29
CA LEU A 104 5.95 -7.47 -15.45
C LEU A 104 4.72 -8.28 -15.86
N ILE A 105 3.95 -8.73 -14.89
CA ILE A 105 2.61 -9.28 -15.09
C ILE A 105 1.57 -8.28 -14.59
N VAL A 106 0.59 -7.99 -15.44
CA VAL A 106 -0.64 -7.27 -15.05
C VAL A 106 -1.76 -8.31 -14.99
N GLN A 107 -2.27 -8.54 -13.79
CA GLN A 107 -3.41 -9.42 -13.55
C GLN A 107 -4.67 -8.58 -13.38
N ALA A 108 -5.81 -9.13 -13.76
CA ALA A 108 -7.11 -8.59 -13.36
C ALA A 108 -7.26 -8.61 -11.82
N ALA A 109 -7.82 -7.56 -11.24
CA ALA A 109 -8.06 -7.45 -9.79
C ALA A 109 -9.03 -8.54 -9.26
N ASP A 110 -9.91 -9.01 -10.13
CA ASP A 110 -10.86 -10.11 -9.95
C ASP A 110 -10.34 -11.45 -10.51
N GLY A 111 -9.05 -11.54 -10.84
CA GLY A 111 -8.41 -12.76 -11.34
C GLY A 111 -8.00 -13.74 -10.22
N SER A 112 -7.92 -15.03 -10.56
CA SER A 112 -7.55 -16.09 -9.62
C SER A 112 -6.07 -16.08 -9.22
N GLU A 113 -5.80 -16.24 -7.92
CA GLU A 113 -4.43 -16.41 -7.39
C GLU A 113 -3.79 -17.73 -7.84
N ASP A 114 -4.58 -18.81 -7.93
CA ASP A 114 -4.13 -20.11 -8.42
C ASP A 114 -3.75 -20.04 -9.91
N GLU A 115 -4.56 -19.34 -10.71
CA GLU A 115 -4.25 -19.14 -12.13
C GLU A 115 -3.00 -18.26 -12.31
N ARG A 116 -2.82 -17.23 -11.47
CA ARG A 116 -1.56 -16.47 -11.39
C ARG A 116 -0.38 -17.37 -11.06
N ALA A 117 -0.49 -18.22 -10.04
CA ALA A 117 0.60 -19.12 -9.65
C ALA A 117 0.96 -20.08 -10.79
N ARG A 118 -0.06 -20.64 -11.47
CA ARG A 118 0.12 -21.46 -12.67
C ARG A 118 0.74 -20.69 -13.81
N LEU A 119 0.40 -19.42 -14.03
CA LEU A 119 1.00 -18.56 -15.06
C LEU A 119 2.48 -18.30 -14.79
N LEU A 120 2.85 -18.01 -13.55
CA LEU A 120 4.23 -17.71 -13.14
C LEU A 120 5.12 -18.95 -13.13
N GLY A 121 4.60 -20.11 -12.72
CA GLY A 121 5.35 -21.37 -12.69
C GLY A 121 6.60 -21.29 -11.82
N GLY A 122 6.52 -20.59 -10.69
CA GLY A 122 7.64 -20.41 -9.74
C GLY A 122 8.64 -19.33 -10.12
N ARG A 123 8.45 -18.60 -11.23
CA ARG A 123 9.29 -17.46 -11.59
C ARG A 123 8.97 -16.25 -10.71
N ASP A 124 10.02 -15.60 -10.20
CA ASP A 124 9.90 -14.34 -9.47
C ASP A 124 9.78 -13.18 -10.46
N LEU A 125 8.55 -12.71 -10.68
CA LEU A 125 8.23 -11.57 -11.52
C LEU A 125 7.29 -10.63 -10.76
N PRO A 126 7.45 -9.31 -10.90
CA PRO A 126 6.52 -8.38 -10.29
C PRO A 126 5.12 -8.57 -10.90
N VAL A 127 4.11 -8.57 -10.04
CA VAL A 127 2.69 -8.63 -10.42
C VAL A 127 1.98 -7.40 -9.89
N VAL A 128 1.14 -6.79 -10.73
CA VAL A 128 0.24 -5.70 -10.34
C VAL A 128 -1.19 -6.04 -10.75
N ALA A 129 -2.18 -5.61 -9.97
CA ALA A 129 -3.60 -5.84 -10.26
C ALA A 129 -4.45 -4.55 -10.17
N PRO A 130 -4.24 -3.59 -11.09
CA PRO A 130 -4.83 -2.25 -10.97
C PRO A 130 -6.23 -2.10 -11.61
N LEU A 131 -6.65 -3.06 -12.44
CA LEU A 131 -7.88 -3.02 -13.23
C LEU A 131 -8.59 -4.37 -13.15
N ASP A 132 -9.92 -4.38 -13.29
CA ASP A 132 -10.69 -5.62 -13.46
C ASP A 132 -10.52 -6.24 -14.85
N ALA A 133 -11.01 -7.47 -15.02
CA ALA A 133 -10.86 -8.23 -16.26
C ALA A 133 -11.53 -7.53 -17.46
N ALA A 134 -12.64 -6.83 -17.25
CA ALA A 134 -13.35 -6.08 -18.30
C ALA A 134 -12.53 -4.88 -18.79
N SER A 135 -12.01 -4.07 -17.86
CA SER A 135 -11.18 -2.90 -18.17
C SER A 135 -9.86 -3.30 -18.82
N LEU A 136 -9.25 -4.40 -18.37
CA LEU A 136 -8.09 -4.98 -19.05
C LEU A 136 -8.46 -5.47 -20.46
N GLY A 137 -9.58 -6.18 -20.61
CA GLY A 137 -10.08 -6.64 -21.90
C GLY A 137 -10.22 -5.51 -22.91
N ALA A 138 -10.83 -4.40 -22.50
CA ALA A 138 -11.08 -3.24 -23.34
C ALA A 138 -9.78 -2.66 -23.95
N VAL A 139 -8.67 -2.63 -23.20
CA VAL A 139 -7.36 -2.16 -23.72
C VAL A 139 -6.86 -2.98 -24.90
N PHE A 140 -7.23 -4.27 -24.96
CA PHE A 140 -6.86 -5.22 -26.00
C PHE A 140 -7.98 -5.47 -27.02
N GLY A 141 -9.09 -4.71 -26.97
CA GLY A 141 -10.23 -4.88 -27.86
C GLY A 141 -10.99 -6.20 -27.63
N ARG A 142 -11.08 -6.62 -26.36
CA ARG A 142 -11.77 -7.84 -25.92
C ARG A 142 -12.80 -7.50 -24.86
N GLU A 143 -13.78 -8.38 -24.68
CA GLU A 143 -14.73 -8.28 -23.57
C GLU A 143 -14.03 -8.47 -22.22
N HIS A 144 -13.16 -9.48 -22.12
CA HIS A 144 -12.40 -9.78 -20.91
C HIS A 144 -10.94 -10.17 -21.20
N ALA A 145 -10.03 -9.81 -20.28
CA ALA A 145 -8.67 -10.32 -20.23
C ALA A 145 -8.18 -10.40 -18.78
N VAL A 146 -7.70 -11.58 -18.35
CA VAL A 146 -7.25 -11.81 -16.97
C VAL A 146 -5.75 -11.57 -16.80
N HIS A 147 -4.95 -11.96 -17.79
CA HIS A 147 -3.49 -11.94 -17.70
C HIS A 147 -2.87 -11.18 -18.87
N VAL A 148 -1.96 -10.26 -18.54
CA VAL A 148 -1.15 -9.53 -19.50
C VAL A 148 0.32 -9.65 -19.10
N ALA A 149 1.17 -10.11 -20.01
CA ALA A 149 2.61 -10.07 -19.85
C ALA A 149 3.18 -8.85 -20.57
N VAL A 150 4.12 -8.16 -19.91
CA VAL A 150 4.78 -6.95 -20.41
C VAL A 150 6.29 -7.18 -20.44
N THR A 151 6.96 -6.77 -21.52
CA THR A 151 8.44 -6.86 -21.62
C THR A 151 9.12 -5.91 -20.64
N PRO A 152 10.33 -6.21 -20.15
CA PRO A 152 11.07 -5.28 -19.31
C PRO A 152 11.36 -3.94 -20.03
N GLY A 153 11.48 -2.87 -19.25
CA GLY A 153 11.86 -1.53 -19.75
C GLY A 153 10.98 -0.41 -19.21
N ARG A 154 11.17 0.80 -19.75
CA ARG A 154 10.58 2.04 -19.23
C ARG A 154 9.05 2.02 -19.14
N LEU A 155 8.36 1.35 -20.08
CA LEU A 155 6.90 1.24 -20.03
C LEU A 155 6.44 0.30 -18.90
N ALA A 156 7.19 -0.77 -18.61
CA ALA A 156 6.91 -1.63 -17.45
C ALA A 156 7.11 -0.87 -16.14
N ASP A 157 8.20 -0.09 -16.02
CA ASP A 157 8.45 0.74 -14.83
C ASP A 157 7.37 1.79 -14.62
N ALA A 158 6.93 2.44 -15.71
CA ALA A 158 5.84 3.41 -15.66
C ALA A 158 4.51 2.75 -15.24
N LEU A 159 4.22 1.54 -15.74
CA LEU A 159 3.04 0.78 -15.31
C LEU A 159 3.12 0.41 -13.82
N ARG A 160 4.27 -0.05 -13.33
CA ARG A 160 4.46 -0.33 -11.90
C ARG A 160 4.26 0.90 -11.03
N ALA A 161 4.80 2.05 -11.45
CA ALA A 161 4.65 3.30 -10.73
C ALA A 161 3.17 3.74 -10.66
N GLU A 162 2.44 3.65 -11.77
CA GLU A 162 1.02 4.02 -11.80
C GLU A 162 0.15 3.01 -11.01
N ALA A 163 0.44 1.71 -11.12
CA ALA A 163 -0.22 0.68 -10.31
C ALA A 163 0.01 0.90 -8.81
N GLY A 164 1.21 1.32 -8.40
CA GLY A 164 1.50 1.68 -7.01
C GLY A 164 0.65 2.86 -6.52
N ARG A 165 0.35 3.84 -7.39
CA ARG A 165 -0.57 4.94 -7.05
C ARG A 165 -2.00 4.45 -6.89
N ILE A 166 -2.46 3.53 -7.75
CA ILE A 166 -3.80 2.93 -7.65
C ILE A 166 -3.91 2.10 -6.37
N ALA A 167 -2.95 1.22 -6.10
CA ALA A 167 -2.93 0.39 -4.90
C ALA A 167 -2.95 1.25 -3.63
N GLY A 168 -2.20 2.34 -3.61
CA GLY A 168 -2.22 3.29 -2.50
C GLY A 168 -3.57 3.99 -2.30
N MET A 169 -4.43 4.06 -3.32
CA MET A 169 -5.78 4.63 -3.25
C MET A 169 -6.87 3.64 -2.86
N ALA A 170 -6.56 2.34 -2.78
CA ALA A 170 -7.48 1.35 -2.26
C ALA A 170 -7.76 1.65 -0.78
N LEU A 171 -9.05 1.67 -0.40
CA LEU A 171 -9.42 1.73 1.00
C LEU A 171 -8.97 0.42 1.66
N PRO A 172 -8.40 0.45 2.87
CA PRO A 172 -8.17 -0.79 3.59
C PRO A 172 -9.51 -1.50 3.74
N GLY A 173 -9.58 -2.76 3.29
CA GLY A 173 -10.65 -3.66 3.71
C GLY A 173 -10.64 -3.78 5.24
N PRO A 174 -11.70 -4.33 5.86
CA PRO A 174 -11.65 -4.64 7.28
C PRO A 174 -10.38 -5.44 7.52
N ALA A 175 -9.49 -4.92 8.37
CA ALA A 175 -8.24 -5.59 8.68
C ALA A 175 -8.58 -7.02 9.10
N SER A 176 -8.16 -8.01 8.31
CA SER A 176 -8.11 -9.38 8.81
C SER A 176 -7.23 -9.33 10.05
N PRO A 177 -7.72 -9.71 11.25
CA PRO A 177 -6.88 -9.72 12.42
C PRO A 177 -5.77 -10.74 12.16
N GLY A 178 -4.56 -10.20 11.93
CA GLY A 178 -3.36 -11.00 11.76
C GLY A 178 -3.23 -11.95 12.94
N GLY A 179 -3.02 -13.22 12.62
CA GLY A 179 -2.86 -14.28 13.59
C GLY A 179 -1.82 -13.90 14.64
N ALA A 180 -2.27 -13.83 15.89
CA ALA A 180 -1.40 -14.02 17.02
C ALA A 180 -0.84 -15.44 16.90
N ALA A 181 0.41 -15.53 16.43
CA ALA A 181 1.17 -16.77 16.50
C ALA A 181 1.37 -17.10 17.97
N ASP A 182 0.53 -18.02 18.43
CA ASP A 182 0.69 -18.86 19.60
C ASP A 182 2.12 -19.42 19.60
N ARG A 183 2.94 -18.97 20.55
CA ARG A 183 4.15 -19.68 20.94
C ARG A 183 3.89 -20.31 22.30
N ARG A 184 3.10 -21.39 22.29
CA ARG A 184 3.28 -22.51 23.21
C ARG A 184 4.25 -23.48 22.57
N HIS A 185 5.40 -23.65 23.20
CA HIS A 185 6.10 -24.92 23.14
C HIS A 185 6.53 -25.26 24.57
N ASP A 186 5.83 -26.26 25.08
CA ASP A 186 6.13 -27.06 26.25
C ASP A 186 7.26 -28.07 25.93
N GLY A 187 7.94 -28.55 26.99
CA GLY A 187 8.81 -29.72 26.91
C GLY A 187 10.08 -29.72 27.77
N SER A 188 9.90 -29.82 29.10
CA SER A 188 10.84 -30.24 30.17
C SER A 188 11.60 -31.59 29.87
N PRO A 189 12.53 -32.16 30.72
CA PRO A 189 12.62 -32.04 32.19
C PRO A 189 13.98 -32.24 32.91
N GLY A 190 13.95 -32.05 34.24
CA GLY A 190 14.87 -32.63 35.25
C GLY A 190 15.29 -31.63 36.32
N GLY A 191 15.12 -31.81 37.63
CA GLY A 191 14.58 -32.89 38.45
C GLY A 191 14.87 -32.61 39.94
N ALA A 192 14.00 -33.16 40.81
CA ALA A 192 14.20 -33.54 42.22
C ALA A 192 14.18 -32.51 43.38
N GLY A 193 13.20 -32.73 44.27
CA GLY A 193 13.26 -32.61 45.74
C GLY A 193 12.95 -31.23 46.33
N GLY A 194 12.10 -31.02 47.33
CA GLY A 194 11.32 -31.89 48.21
C GLY A 194 10.69 -31.03 49.34
N ALA A 195 9.43 -31.35 49.66
CA ALA A 195 8.57 -30.98 50.80
C ALA A 195 9.08 -30.13 51.99
N GLY A 196 8.17 -29.28 52.52
CA GLY A 196 7.94 -29.18 53.97
C GLY A 196 7.78 -27.77 54.55
N ASP A 197 6.56 -27.44 54.98
CA ASP A 197 6.18 -26.35 55.89
C ASP A 197 7.06 -26.28 57.16
N ASP A 198 7.23 -25.08 57.74
CA ASP A 198 6.67 -24.69 59.08
C ASP A 198 7.41 -23.47 59.71
N LYS A 199 6.59 -22.63 60.37
CA LYS A 199 6.86 -21.69 61.48
C LYS A 199 7.90 -20.55 61.43
N ARG A 200 7.31 -19.35 61.57
CA ARG A 200 7.66 -18.25 62.51
C ARG A 200 8.68 -18.61 63.60
N THR A 201 9.68 -17.75 63.80
CA THR A 201 10.00 -16.99 65.04
C THR A 201 11.46 -16.52 65.02
N GLY A 202 11.72 -15.33 65.56
CA GLY A 202 13.04 -14.97 66.12
C GLY A 202 13.86 -13.96 65.34
N TRP A 203 13.75 -12.68 65.72
CA TRP A 203 14.87 -11.74 65.69
C TRP A 203 15.96 -12.22 66.67
N PRO A 204 17.23 -11.84 66.42
CA PRO A 204 17.84 -10.91 67.37
C PRO A 204 18.73 -9.81 66.77
N ASP A 205 18.67 -8.68 67.47
CA ASP A 205 19.75 -7.79 67.91
C ASP A 205 20.53 -6.89 66.92
N VAL A 206 20.22 -5.60 67.08
CA VAL A 206 21.03 -4.42 66.78
C VAL A 206 22.19 -4.34 67.79
N PRO A 207 23.32 -3.68 67.44
CA PRO A 207 23.61 -2.50 68.22
C PRO A 207 24.00 -1.26 67.40
N ALA A 208 23.79 -0.14 68.07
CA ALA A 208 23.83 1.24 67.64
C ALA A 208 25.23 1.79 67.37
N ASN A 209 25.32 2.69 66.40
CA ASN A 209 25.95 4.01 66.45
C ASN A 209 25.95 4.56 65.01
N GLY A 210 25.64 5.80 64.69
CA GLY A 210 25.49 6.99 65.52
C GLY A 210 25.93 8.16 64.63
N GLN A 211 25.05 9.16 64.49
CA GLN A 211 25.34 10.55 64.05
C GLN A 211 25.72 10.71 62.57
N GLY A 212 25.20 11.65 61.80
CA GLY A 212 24.34 12.80 62.04
C GLY A 212 24.47 13.72 60.81
N VAL A 213 23.36 14.30 60.38
CA VAL A 213 23.17 15.68 59.83
C VAL A 213 24.43 16.44 59.35
N ASP A 214 24.44 17.09 58.19
CA ASP A 214 23.56 18.23 57.91
C ASP A 214 23.54 18.61 56.41
N GLU A 215 22.48 19.33 56.09
CA GLU A 215 22.01 19.97 54.87
C GLU A 215 22.93 21.06 54.28
N ARG A 216 22.47 21.57 53.13
CA ARG A 216 22.66 22.89 52.50
C ARG A 216 23.66 22.92 51.35
N THR A 217 23.13 23.03 50.12
CA THR A 217 22.73 24.28 49.44
C THR A 217 23.94 25.13 49.08
N GLY A 218 24.23 25.13 47.79
CA GLY A 218 25.12 26.04 47.06
C GLY A 218 24.90 25.79 45.59
#